data_AF-A0A8T4A754-F1
#
_entry.id   AF-A0A8T4A754-F1
#
_cell.length_a   1.000
_cell.length_b   1.000
_cell.length_c   1.000
_cell.angle_alpha   90.00
_cell.angle_beta   90.00
_cell.angle_gamma   90.00
#
_symmetry.space_group_name_H-M   'P 1'
#
loop_
_entity.id
_entity.type
_entity.pdbx_description
1 polymer ?
#
loop_
_entity_poly.entity_id
_entity_poly.type
_entity_poly.pdbx_seq_one_letter_code
_entity_poly.pdbx_strand_id
1 'polypeptide(L)'
;MSIEFNPQKEYGNRALFTKKLAEGYTRAAFGHGKLRRGEGPVALWIFTDNRQEHISTFEHYRGIVRKQFVSLGTEACEYDPQEFAEYVKMYKISIDEPISLTDIIKSFD
;
A
#
# COMPACT_ATOMS: atom_id res chain seq x y z
N MET A 1 -22.79 8.22 -15.09
CA MET A 1 -22.65 6.97 -14.32
C MET A 1 -21.28 7.05 -13.66
N SER A 2 -21.22 7.30 -12.36
CA SER A 2 -19.95 7.37 -11.63
C SER A 2 -19.54 5.93 -11.31
N ILE A 3 -18.45 5.46 -11.89
CA ILE A 3 -17.83 4.19 -11.49
C ILE A 3 -17.35 4.43 -10.06
N GLU A 4 -17.95 3.74 -9.08
CA GLU A 4 -17.44 3.75 -7.71
C GLU A 4 -16.02 3.19 -7.74
N PHE A 5 -15.05 4.06 -7.52
CA PHE A 5 -13.66 3.70 -7.34
C PHE A 5 -13.55 2.77 -6.14
N ASN A 6 -13.29 1.49 -6.39
CA ASN A 6 -13.03 0.52 -5.34
C ASN A 6 -11.52 0.21 -5.33
N PRO A 7 -10.72 0.89 -4.49
CA PRO A 7 -9.26 0.74 -4.47
C PRO A 7 -8.82 -0.69 -4.14
N GLN A 8 -9.67 -1.50 -3.49
CA GLN A 8 -9.41 -2.92 -3.24
C GLN A 8 -9.45 -3.75 -4.53
N LYS A 9 -10.33 -3.40 -5.48
CA LYS A 9 -10.44 -4.04 -6.79
C LYS A 9 -9.47 -3.49 -7.83
N GLU A 10 -9.14 -2.19 -7.76
CA GLU A 10 -8.22 -1.56 -8.73
C GLU A 10 -6.73 -1.76 -8.38
N TYR A 11 -6.38 -1.83 -7.09
CA TYR A 11 -4.97 -1.83 -6.65
C TYR A 11 -4.59 -3.02 -5.77
N GLY A 12 -5.56 -3.83 -5.36
CA GLY A 12 -5.36 -5.04 -4.58
C GLY A 12 -5.20 -6.29 -5.44
N ASN A 13 -4.34 -7.21 -5.02
CA ASN A 13 -4.22 -8.54 -5.63
C ASN A 13 -4.48 -9.58 -4.54
N ARG A 14 -5.50 -10.43 -4.67
CA ARG A 14 -5.80 -11.50 -3.69
C ARG A 14 -4.56 -12.33 -3.36
N ALA A 15 -3.71 -12.62 -4.35
CA ALA A 15 -2.46 -13.35 -4.14
C ALA A 15 -1.47 -12.58 -3.25
N LEU A 16 -1.39 -11.24 -3.38
CA LEU A 16 -0.57 -10.40 -2.51
C LEU A 16 -1.07 -10.44 -1.06
N PHE A 17 -2.37 -10.24 -0.83
CA PHE A 17 -2.95 -10.27 0.52
C PHE A 17 -2.78 -11.65 1.17
N THR A 18 -3.02 -12.72 0.41
CA THR A 18 -2.84 -14.10 0.89
C THR A 18 -1.38 -14.39 1.23
N LYS A 19 -0.44 -13.93 0.40
CA LYS A 19 1.00 -14.03 0.67
C LYS A 19 1.38 -13.28 1.95
N LYS A 20 0.94 -12.03 2.12
CA LYS A 20 1.22 -11.23 3.32
C LYS A 20 0.62 -11.83 4.59
N LEU A 21 -0.57 -12.42 4.51
CA LEU A 21 -1.14 -13.16 5.63
C LEU A 21 -0.25 -14.36 6.03
N ALA A 22 0.27 -15.11 5.05
CA ALA A 22 1.17 -16.24 5.30
C ALA A 22 2.55 -15.82 5.85
N GLU A 23 3.00 -14.60 5.54
CA GLU A 23 4.24 -14.01 6.08
C GLU A 23 4.07 -13.49 7.53
N GLY A 24 2.85 -13.52 8.10
CA GLY A 24 2.58 -13.15 9.49
C GLY A 24 1.98 -11.76 9.69
N TYR A 25 1.72 -11.01 8.61
CA TYR A 25 0.96 -9.77 8.68
C TYR A 25 -0.51 -10.08 8.93
N THR A 26 -1.22 -9.21 9.64
CA THR A 26 -2.61 -9.45 10.05
C THR A 26 -3.55 -8.34 9.61
N ARG A 27 -3.04 -7.14 9.34
CA ARG A 27 -3.84 -5.98 8.94
C ARG A 27 -3.27 -5.35 7.67
N ALA A 28 -4.14 -4.69 6.92
CA ALA A 28 -3.73 -3.82 5.83
C ALA A 28 -4.50 -2.50 5.84
N ALA A 29 -3.82 -1.41 5.49
CA ALA A 29 -4.41 -0.10 5.26
C ALA A 29 -4.06 0.36 3.84
N PHE A 30 -4.94 1.15 3.23
CA PHE A 30 -4.62 1.83 1.98
C PHE A 30 -4.07 3.21 2.29
N GLY A 31 -2.96 3.57 1.64
CA GLY A 31 -2.31 4.85 1.75
C GLY A 31 -2.36 5.59 0.43
N HIS A 32 -2.71 6.87 0.44
CA HIS A 32 -2.71 7.72 -0.74
C HIS A 32 -2.09 9.09 -0.46
N GLY A 33 -1.34 9.62 -1.42
CA GLY A 33 -0.60 10.87 -1.22
C GLY A 33 -0.17 11.53 -2.51
N LYS A 34 0.76 12.48 -2.41
CA LYS A 34 1.40 13.13 -3.57
C LYS A 34 2.90 13.10 -3.39
N LEU A 35 3.61 12.55 -4.38
CA LEU A 35 5.05 12.71 -4.45
C LEU A 35 5.38 14.21 -4.60
N ARG A 36 6.62 14.59 -4.24
CA ARG A 36 7.04 15.99 -4.33
C ARG A 36 7.02 16.46 -5.80
N ARG A 37 7.03 17.78 -6.00
CA ARG A 37 6.79 18.50 -7.27
C ARG A 37 7.14 17.67 -8.53
N GLY A 38 6.11 17.25 -9.27
CA GLY A 38 6.24 16.65 -10.60
C GLY A 38 6.21 15.13 -10.66
N GLU A 39 6.16 14.42 -9.53
CA GLU A 39 6.31 12.95 -9.49
C GLU A 39 4.98 12.16 -9.49
N GLY A 40 3.83 12.83 -9.32
CA GLY A 40 2.50 12.20 -9.42
C GLY A 40 1.91 11.71 -8.10
N PRO A 41 0.70 11.13 -8.11
CA PRO A 41 0.05 10.59 -6.92
C PRO A 41 0.74 9.31 -6.43
N VAL A 42 0.76 9.10 -5.11
CA VAL A 42 1.14 7.82 -4.48
C VAL A 42 -0.14 7.07 -4.13
N ALA A 43 -0.15 5.77 -4.41
CA ALA A 43 -1.14 4.83 -3.91
C ALA A 43 -0.42 3.54 -3.49
N LEU A 44 -0.57 3.14 -2.23
CA LEU A 44 0.08 1.94 -1.69
C LEU A 44 -0.82 1.18 -0.73
N TRP A 45 -0.61 -0.14 -0.68
CA TRP A 45 -1.05 -0.96 0.44
C TRP A 45 0.02 -0.95 1.52
N ILE A 46 -0.40 -0.95 2.78
CA ILE A 46 0.46 -0.97 3.97
C ILE A 46 0.01 -2.17 4.80
N PHE A 47 0.88 -3.14 5.00
CA PHE A 47 0.64 -4.35 5.76
C PHE A 47 1.34 -4.24 7.09
N THR A 48 0.63 -4.56 8.17
CA THR A 48 1.19 -4.58 9.52
C THR A 48 0.84 -5.87 10.23
N ASP A 49 1.74 -6.31 11.11
CA ASP A 49 1.46 -7.37 12.06
C ASP A 49 0.64 -6.83 13.25
N ASN A 50 0.23 -7.71 14.17
CA ASN A 50 -0.59 -7.33 15.31
C ASN A 50 0.08 -6.31 16.24
N ARG A 51 1.42 -6.29 16.29
CA ARG A 51 2.18 -5.37 17.15
C ARG A 51 2.59 -4.09 16.41
N GLN A 52 2.38 -4.03 15.09
CA GLN A 52 2.89 -2.98 14.21
C GLN A 52 4.41 -2.80 14.31
N GLU A 53 5.12 -3.88 14.63
CA GLU A 53 6.58 -3.94 14.70
C GLU A 53 7.18 -4.11 13.30
N HIS A 54 6.38 -4.65 12.37
CA HIS A 54 6.78 -4.88 10.98
C HIS A 54 5.81 -4.21 10.02
N ILE A 55 6.34 -3.39 9.12
CA ILE A 55 5.55 -2.68 8.11
C ILE A 55 6.07 -3.07 6.74
N SER A 56 5.20 -3.66 5.94
CA SER A 56 5.47 -3.94 4.53
C SER A 56 4.58 -3.05 3.68
N THR A 57 5.09 -2.42 2.64
CA THR A 57 4.24 -1.67 1.69
C THR A 57 4.14 -2.39 0.36
N PHE A 58 3.14 -2.08 -0.45
CA PHE A 58 3.12 -2.41 -1.86
C PHE A 58 2.65 -1.19 -2.63
N GLU A 59 3.57 -0.58 -3.38
CA GLU A 59 3.30 0.63 -4.15
C GLU A 59 2.82 0.24 -5.54
N HIS A 60 1.55 0.52 -5.85
CA HIS A 60 1.01 0.25 -7.17
C HIS A 60 1.63 1.16 -8.24
N TYR A 61 1.98 2.39 -7.83
CA TYR A 61 2.64 3.40 -8.67
C TYR A 61 3.89 3.94 -7.98
N ARG A 62 5.07 3.37 -8.26
CA ARG A 62 6.33 4.07 -8.00
C ARG A 62 6.86 4.66 -9.28
N GLY A 63 6.29 5.80 -9.66
CA GLY A 63 6.82 6.61 -10.74
C GLY A 63 8.09 7.30 -10.27
N ILE A 64 9.25 6.62 -10.26
CA ILE A 64 10.52 7.35 -10.16
C ILE A 64 10.65 8.13 -11.47
N VAL A 65 10.49 9.45 -11.42
CA VAL A 65 10.79 10.38 -12.52
C VAL A 65 12.30 10.47 -12.67
N ARG A 66 12.95 9.37 -13.06
CA ARG A 66 14.31 9.39 -13.58
C ARG A 66 14.46 8.81 -14.97
N LYS A 67 13.44 8.17 -15.58
CA LYS A 67 13.58 7.59 -16.93
C LYS A 67 12.30 7.09 -17.62
N GLN A 68 11.14 7.74 -17.46
CA GLN A 68 9.92 7.43 -18.26
C GLN A 68 9.41 5.96 -18.22
N PHE A 69 9.72 5.19 -17.17
CA PHE A 69 9.11 3.88 -16.96
C PHE A 69 8.26 3.92 -15.69
N VAL A 70 6.94 3.80 -15.86
CA VAL A 70 6.02 3.44 -14.77
C VAL A 70 6.06 1.91 -14.72
N SER A 71 6.77 1.32 -13.77
CA SER A 71 6.59 -0.11 -13.49
C SER A 71 5.30 -0.26 -12.70
N LEU A 72 4.30 -0.91 -13.30
CA LEU A 72 3.13 -1.39 -12.57
C LEU A 72 3.59 -2.38 -11.50
N GLY A 73 3.31 -2.06 -10.24
CA GLY A 73 3.63 -2.92 -9.09
C GLY A 73 5.12 -2.93 -8.76
N THR A 74 5.53 -2.05 -7.86
CA THR A 74 6.90 -2.08 -7.32
C THR A 74 6.89 -2.94 -6.06
N GLU A 75 7.92 -3.79 -5.98
CA GLU A 75 8.14 -4.76 -4.90
C GLU A 75 7.85 -4.20 -3.51
N ALA A 76 7.38 -5.10 -2.64
CA ALA A 76 7.06 -4.74 -1.28
C ALA A 76 8.32 -4.29 -0.53
N CYS A 77 8.33 -3.05 -0.05
CA CYS A 77 9.41 -2.54 0.79
C CYS A 77 9.07 -2.82 2.25
N GLU A 78 10.03 -3.37 2.98
CA GLU A 78 9.94 -3.51 4.43
C GLU A 78 10.53 -2.26 5.09
N TYR A 79 9.83 -1.75 6.10
CA TYR A 79 10.22 -0.59 6.88
C TYR A 79 10.19 -0.93 8.36
N ASP A 80 11.08 -0.30 9.13
CA ASP A 80 10.83 -0.12 10.55
C ASP A 80 9.78 1.01 10.77
N PRO A 81 9.12 1.06 11.95
CA PRO A 81 8.06 2.04 12.19
C PRO A 81 8.51 3.50 12.08
N GLN A 82 9.78 3.81 12.41
CA GLN A 82 10.29 5.17 12.38
C GLN A 82 10.59 5.60 10.94
N GLU A 83 11.23 4.75 10.15
CA GLU A 83 11.48 4.97 8.73
C GLU A 83 10.16 5.16 7.97
N PHE A 84 9.17 4.33 8.26
CA PHE A 84 7.85 4.47 7.65
C PHE A 84 7.16 5.79 8.02
N ALA A 85 7.24 6.22 9.28
CA ALA A 85 6.68 7.51 9.70
C ALA A 85 7.35 8.70 8.98
N GLU A 86 8.67 8.64 8.77
CA GLU A 86 9.40 9.63 7.98
C GLU A 86 8.98 9.62 6.51
N TYR A 87 8.81 8.43 5.92
CA TYR A 87 8.30 8.24 4.56
C TYR A 87 6.90 8.88 4.40
N VAL A 88 5.96 8.54 5.28
CA VAL A 88 4.59 9.09 5.30
C VAL A 88 4.61 10.62 5.39
N LYS A 89 5.44 11.18 6.28
CA LYS A 89 5.59 12.63 6.43
C LYS A 89 6.20 13.28 5.18
N MET A 90 7.22 12.65 4.60
CA MET A 90 7.94 13.17 3.43
C MET A 90 7.03 13.32 2.21
N TYR A 91 6.13 12.34 2.01
CA TYR A 91 5.23 12.25 0.86
C TYR A 91 3.77 12.63 1.17
N LYS A 92 3.52 13.15 2.37
CA LYS A 92 2.19 13.59 2.83
C LYS A 92 1.11 12.54 2.55
N ILE A 93 1.40 11.30 2.92
CA ILE A 93 0.50 10.17 2.70
C ILE A 93 -0.59 10.20 3.78
N SER A 94 -1.83 10.18 3.34
CA SER A 94 -2.99 9.87 4.17
C SER A 94 -3.17 8.36 4.19
N ILE A 95 -3.41 7.79 5.36
CA ILE A 95 -3.58 6.34 5.56
C ILE A 95 -4.99 6.12 6.09
N ASP A 96 -5.73 5.25 5.42
CA ASP A 96 -7.08 4.85 5.81
C ASP A 96 -7.06 3.98 7.07
N GLU A 97 -8.24 3.74 7.64
CA GLU A 97 -8.36 2.84 8.79
C GLU A 97 -7.87 1.42 8.42
N PRO A 98 -6.99 0.80 9.23
CA PRO A 98 -6.50 -0.54 8.91
C PRO A 98 -7.57 -1.62 9.09
N ILE A 99 -7.73 -2.46 8.08
CA ILE A 99 -8.71 -3.54 8.00
C ILE A 99 -7.98 -4.89 8.19
N SER A 100 -8.67 -5.89 8.72
CA SER A 100 -8.12 -7.26 8.82
C SER A 100 -7.83 -7.84 7.43
N LEU A 101 -6.65 -8.47 7.26
CA LEU A 101 -6.30 -9.15 6.02
C LEU A 101 -7.25 -10.31 5.71
N THR A 102 -7.75 -11.02 6.72
CA THR A 102 -8.73 -12.11 6.49
C THR A 102 -10.03 -11.57 5.92
N ASP A 103 -10.44 -10.38 6.34
CA ASP A 103 -11.70 -9.77 5.91
C ASP A 103 -11.55 -9.21 4.50
N ILE A 104 -10.40 -8.62 4.18
CA ILE A 104 -10.05 -8.22 2.82
C ILE A 104 -10.03 -9.44 1.88
N ILE A 105 -9.40 -10.55 2.27
CA ILE A 105 -9.32 -11.74 1.41
C ILE A 105 -10.72 -12.32 1.12
N LYS A 106 -11.59 -12.35 2.13
CA LYS A 106 -12.98 -12.82 1.99
C LYS A 106 -13.83 -11.94 1.07
N SER A 107 -13.51 -10.64 0.93
CA SER A 107 -14.29 -9.75 0.06
C SER A 107 -14.05 -9.97 -1.45
N PHE A 108 -13.08 -10.83 -1.80
CA PHE A 108 -12.83 -11.26 -3.18
C PHE A 108 -13.66 -12.49 -3.62
N ASP A 109 -14.39 -13.13 -2.70
CA ASP A 109 -15.30 -14.25 -2.98
C ASP A 109 -16.73 -13.73 -3.27
#